data_AF-A0AAQ3XP31-F1
#
_entry.id   AF-A0AAQ3XP31-F1
#
_cell.length_a   1.000
_cell.length_b   1.000
_cell.length_c   1.000
_cell.angle_alpha   90.00
_cell.angle_beta   90.00
_cell.angle_gamma   90.00
#
_symmetry.space_group_name_H-M   'P 1'
#
loop_
_entity.id
_entity.type
_entity.pdbx_description
1 polymer ?
#
loop_
_entity_poly.entity_id
_entity_poly.type
_entity_poly.pdbx_seq_one_letter_code
_entity_poly.pdbx_strand_id
1 'polypeptide(L)'
;MVGNVGSADRMNYTALGATINLASRLEGLNKNYGTQVLVSAAVRARAEHKFAFRSVDEIRPKGFAEAITVYELCGERGDSELTFCACWEAVYAAIRGAEPATALLHIADFLAEYPGDGVAQYHAERLRDVFLQPLLDHPVH
;
A
#
# COMPACT_ATOMS: atom_id res chain seq x y z
N MET A 1 -19.74 -12.99 44.57
CA MET A 1 -19.59 -11.65 43.96
C MET A 1 -18.14 -11.49 43.52
N VAL A 2 -17.92 -10.86 42.35
CA VAL A 2 -16.64 -10.53 41.68
C VAL A 2 -15.93 -11.73 41.03
N GLY A 3 -15.57 -11.75 39.74
CA GLY A 3 -15.71 -10.80 38.63
C GLY A 3 -14.81 -11.26 37.46
N ASN A 4 -15.38 -11.85 36.41
CA ASN A 4 -14.66 -12.31 35.20
C ASN A 4 -14.88 -11.34 34.02
N VAL A 5 -14.45 -10.09 34.16
CA VAL A 5 -14.51 -9.08 33.10
C VAL A 5 -13.16 -8.38 33.01
N GLY A 6 -12.29 -8.84 32.12
CA GLY A 6 -10.96 -8.24 31.95
C GLY A 6 -10.28 -8.47 30.60
N SER A 7 -10.69 -9.48 29.82
CA SER A 7 -9.95 -9.86 28.60
C SER A 7 -10.52 -9.27 27.30
N ALA A 8 -11.83 -9.08 27.18
CA ALA A 8 -12.42 -8.50 25.97
C ALA A 8 -12.12 -7.00 25.84
N ASP A 9 -12.22 -6.26 26.96
CA ASP A 9 -12.01 -4.81 26.97
C ASP A 9 -10.55 -4.43 26.67
N ARG A 10 -9.55 -5.16 27.22
CA ARG A 10 -8.12 -4.87 26.97
C ARG A 10 -7.65 -5.25 25.56
N MET A 11 -8.16 -6.35 24.99
CA MET A 11 -7.88 -6.67 23.57
C MET A 11 -8.50 -5.65 22.63
N ASN A 12 -9.73 -5.21 22.90
CA ASN A 12 -10.34 -4.11 22.15
C ASN A 12 -9.55 -2.81 22.32
N TYR A 13 -9.06 -2.48 23.52
CA TYR A 13 -8.21 -1.30 23.78
C TYR A 13 -6.86 -1.36 23.06
N THR A 14 -6.26 -2.55 22.91
CA THR A 14 -4.99 -2.75 22.20
C THR A 14 -5.20 -2.75 20.69
N ALA A 15 -6.29 -3.34 20.20
CA ALA A 15 -6.70 -3.30 18.81
C ALA A 15 -7.09 -1.88 18.38
N LEU A 16 -7.83 -1.13 19.19
CA LEU A 16 -8.12 0.30 18.98
C LEU A 16 -6.84 1.13 19.04
N GLY A 17 -5.96 0.92 20.03
CA GLY A 17 -4.68 1.63 20.14
C GLY A 17 -3.73 1.39 18.95
N ALA A 18 -3.62 0.13 18.50
CA ALA A 18 -2.86 -0.23 17.30
C ALA A 18 -3.52 0.31 16.02
N THR A 19 -4.85 0.34 15.94
CA THR A 19 -5.61 0.89 14.80
C THR A 19 -5.51 2.41 14.74
N ILE A 20 -5.56 3.12 15.88
CA ILE A 20 -5.40 4.58 15.97
C ILE A 20 -3.97 4.99 15.63
N ASN A 21 -2.97 4.23 16.12
CA ASN A 21 -1.56 4.46 15.80
C ASN A 21 -1.24 4.09 14.33
N LEU A 22 -1.94 3.11 13.76
CA LEU A 22 -1.86 2.81 12.34
C LEU A 22 -2.53 3.91 11.51
N ALA A 23 -3.70 4.43 11.91
CA ALA A 23 -4.42 5.47 11.18
C ALA A 23 -3.61 6.77 11.06
N SER A 24 -2.99 7.26 12.15
CA SER A 24 -2.14 8.46 12.10
C SER A 24 -0.87 8.27 11.26
N ARG A 25 -0.33 7.05 11.23
CA ARG A 25 0.82 6.71 10.36
C ARG A 25 0.42 6.55 8.90
N LEU A 26 -0.76 5.99 8.64
CA LEU A 26 -1.33 5.90 7.30
C LEU A 26 -1.59 7.30 6.72
N GLU A 27 -2.02 8.27 7.55
CA GLU A 27 -2.15 9.67 7.12
C GLU A 27 -0.80 10.31 6.75
N GLY A 28 0.28 9.99 7.50
CA GLY A 28 1.63 10.40 7.13
C GLY A 28 2.11 9.75 5.82
N LEU A 29 1.72 8.49 5.57
CA LEU A 29 2.06 7.74 4.36
C LEU A 29 1.25 8.20 3.14
N ASN A 30 -0.01 8.63 3.32
CA ASN A 30 -0.82 9.21 2.25
C ASN A 30 -0.07 10.32 1.49
N LYS A 31 0.66 11.17 2.22
CA LYS A 31 1.48 12.24 1.62
C LYS A 31 2.62 11.70 0.76
N ASN A 32 3.21 10.57 1.16
CA ASN A 32 4.33 9.97 0.43
C ASN A 32 3.86 9.24 -0.83
N TYR A 33 2.68 8.62 -0.79
CA TYR A 33 2.11 7.86 -1.91
C TYR A 33 1.18 8.70 -2.80
N GLY A 34 0.82 9.93 -2.41
CA GLY A 34 -0.16 10.75 -3.11
C GLY A 34 -1.61 10.22 -3.02
N THR A 35 -1.89 9.36 -2.04
CA THR A 35 -3.20 8.70 -1.85
C THR A 35 -4.12 9.49 -0.92
N GLN A 36 -5.44 9.31 -1.08
CA GLN A 36 -6.41 9.99 -0.21
C GLN A 36 -6.76 9.17 1.04
N VAL A 37 -6.96 7.86 0.88
CA VAL A 37 -7.43 6.98 1.96
C VAL A 37 -6.72 5.63 1.90
N LEU A 38 -5.74 5.44 2.80
CA LEU A 38 -5.12 4.13 3.03
C LEU A 38 -5.86 3.34 4.11
N VAL A 39 -6.00 2.03 3.87
CA VAL A 39 -6.66 1.09 4.76
C VAL A 39 -5.81 -0.17 4.95
N SER A 40 -6.00 -0.84 6.08
CA SER A 40 -5.39 -2.15 6.33
C SER A 40 -6.15 -3.27 5.61
N ALA A 41 -5.52 -4.43 5.48
CA ALA A 41 -6.16 -5.66 4.98
C ALA A 41 -7.48 -5.99 5.70
N ALA A 42 -7.52 -5.80 7.03
CA ALA A 42 -8.71 -6.08 7.84
C ALA A 42 -9.89 -5.16 7.51
N VAL A 43 -9.62 -3.88 7.21
CA VAL A 43 -10.65 -2.92 6.81
C VAL A 43 -11.13 -3.22 5.40
N ARG A 44 -10.20 -3.45 4.46
CA ARG A 44 -10.53 -3.88 3.09
C ARG A 44 -11.47 -5.10 3.10
N ALA A 45 -11.11 -6.17 3.82
CA ALA A 45 -11.89 -7.41 3.84
C ALA A 45 -13.35 -7.20 4.30
N ARG A 46 -13.60 -6.22 5.18
CA ARG A 46 -14.95 -5.89 5.64
C ARG A 46 -15.73 -5.01 4.66
N ALA A 47 -15.05 -4.25 3.82
CA ALA A 47 -15.63 -3.23 2.94
C ALA A 47 -15.60 -3.58 1.45
N GLU A 48 -14.85 -4.61 1.05
CA GLU A 48 -14.64 -4.96 -0.36
C GLU A 48 -15.92 -5.35 -1.09
N HIS A 49 -17.00 -5.74 -0.41
CA HIS A 49 -18.29 -5.98 -1.04
C HIS A 49 -18.96 -4.72 -1.62
N LYS A 50 -18.54 -3.52 -1.19
CA LYS A 50 -19.11 -2.22 -1.61
C LYS A 50 -18.13 -1.30 -2.31
N PHE A 51 -16.84 -1.43 -2.00
CA PHE A 51 -15.81 -0.54 -2.47
C PHE A 51 -14.70 -1.28 -3.20
N ALA A 52 -14.07 -0.59 -4.15
CA ALA A 52 -12.90 -1.05 -4.86
C ALA A 52 -11.62 -0.59 -4.14
N PHE A 53 -10.62 -1.46 -4.13
CA PHE A 53 -9.35 -1.21 -3.46
C PHE A 53 -8.20 -1.69 -4.32
N ARG A 54 -7.10 -0.95 -4.28
CA ARG A 54 -5.83 -1.36 -4.89
C ARG A 54 -4.74 -1.57 -3.87
N SER A 55 -3.82 -2.48 -4.15
CA SER A 55 -2.61 -2.72 -3.35
C SER A 55 -1.67 -1.53 -3.44
N VAL A 56 -1.15 -1.04 -2.31
CA VAL A 56 -0.24 0.12 -2.31
C VAL A 56 1.17 -0.30 -1.94
N ASP A 57 1.34 -0.93 -0.78
CA ASP A 57 2.66 -1.36 -0.32
C ASP A 57 2.58 -2.43 0.78
N GLU A 58 3.73 -3.01 1.10
CA GLU A 58 3.91 -3.79 2.33
C GLU A 58 4.91 -3.07 3.23
N ILE A 59 4.40 -2.50 4.32
CA ILE A 59 5.19 -1.68 5.24
C ILE A 59 5.53 -2.47 6.51
N ARG A 60 6.69 -2.19 7.09
CA ARG A 60 7.06 -2.65 8.44
C ARG A 60 7.18 -1.45 9.37
N PRO A 61 6.08 -1.01 10.02
CA PRO A 61 6.14 0.12 10.94
C PRO A 61 7.02 -0.23 12.14
N LYS A 62 7.83 0.72 12.61
CA LYS A 62 8.61 0.53 13.84
C LYS A 62 7.70 0.13 15.00
N GLY A 63 8.04 -0.98 15.66
CA GLY A 63 7.27 -1.55 16.77
C GLY A 63 6.27 -2.65 16.37
N PHE A 64 6.15 -2.99 15.09
CA PHE A 64 5.41 -4.16 14.63
C PHE A 64 6.39 -5.26 14.22
N ALA A 65 6.12 -6.49 14.69
CA ALA A 65 6.93 -7.65 14.35
C ALA A 65 6.70 -8.14 12.92
N GLU A 66 5.47 -7.97 12.44
CA GLU A 66 5.03 -8.42 11.11
C GLU A 66 4.85 -7.25 10.17
N ALA A 67 5.05 -7.53 8.88
CA ALA A 67 4.77 -6.59 7.82
C ALA A 67 3.26 -6.47 7.60
N ILE A 68 2.82 -5.27 7.23
CA ILE A 68 1.42 -4.94 7.03
C ILE A 68 1.23 -4.49 5.59
N THR A 69 0.37 -5.20 4.87
CA THR A 69 -0.08 -4.75 3.54
C THR A 69 -1.11 -3.64 3.70
N VAL A 70 -0.91 -2.57 2.95
CA VAL A 70 -1.78 -1.40 2.90
C VAL A 70 -2.40 -1.27 1.52
N TYR A 71 -3.65 -0.81 1.51
CA TYR A 71 -4.47 -0.66 0.31
C TYR A 71 -5.02 0.75 0.24
N GLU A 72 -5.26 1.26 -0.96
CA GLU A 72 -6.01 2.51 -1.16
C GLU A 72 -7.46 2.20 -1.51
N LEU A 73 -8.39 2.97 -0.95
CA LEU A 73 -9.78 3.01 -1.38
C LEU A 73 -9.89 3.81 -2.69
N CYS A 74 -10.26 3.14 -3.78
CA CYS A 74 -10.39 3.78 -5.10
C CYS A 74 -11.78 4.39 -5.33
N GLY A 75 -12.80 3.92 -4.63
CA GLY A 75 -14.18 4.40 -4.76
C GLY A 75 -15.22 3.32 -4.48
N GLU A 76 -16.48 3.65 -4.68
CA GLU A 76 -17.56 2.65 -4.72
C GLU A 76 -17.31 1.65 -5.87
N ARG A 77 -17.76 0.41 -5.72
CA ARG A 77 -17.60 -0.58 -6.78
C ARG A 77 -18.43 -0.20 -8.01
N GLY A 78 -17.76 0.34 -9.02
CA GLY A 78 -18.22 0.43 -10.40
C GLY A 78 -17.28 -0.31 -11.34
N ASP A 79 -17.71 -0.48 -12.60
CA ASP A 79 -16.90 -1.14 -13.63
C ASP A 79 -15.57 -0.40 -13.87
N SER A 80 -15.58 0.93 -13.81
CA SER A 80 -14.39 1.76 -13.98
C SER A 80 -13.38 1.55 -12.84
N GLU A 81 -13.82 1.60 -11.59
CA GLU A 81 -12.94 1.40 -10.43
C GLU A 81 -12.38 -0.02 -10.38
N LEU A 82 -13.19 -1.02 -10.73
CA LEU A 82 -12.74 -2.41 -10.79
C LEU A 82 -11.73 -2.63 -11.92
N THR A 83 -11.96 -2.03 -13.09
CA THR A 83 -11.02 -2.10 -14.22
C THR A 83 -9.69 -1.42 -13.88
N PHE A 84 -9.75 -0.23 -13.28
CA PHE A 84 -8.57 0.48 -12.80
C PHE A 84 -7.78 -0.37 -11.79
N CYS A 85 -8.45 -0.90 -10.76
CA CYS A 85 -7.80 -1.74 -9.76
C CYS A 85 -7.17 -2.99 -10.40
N ALA A 86 -7.89 -3.66 -11.31
CA ALA A 86 -7.36 -4.86 -11.98
C ALA A 86 -6.13 -4.55 -12.85
N CYS A 87 -6.13 -3.43 -13.58
CA CYS A 87 -4.97 -2.97 -14.35
C CYS A 87 -3.77 -2.73 -13.42
N TRP A 88 -4.01 -2.03 -12.30
CA TRP A 88 -2.98 -1.78 -11.30
C TRP A 88 -2.44 -3.06 -10.63
N GLU A 89 -3.29 -4.02 -10.26
CA GLU A 89 -2.83 -5.26 -9.59
C GLU A 89 -1.86 -6.06 -10.47
N ALA A 90 -2.00 -6.02 -11.80
CA ALA A 90 -1.04 -6.63 -12.71
C ALA A 90 0.35 -5.93 -12.64
N VAL A 91 0.36 -4.60 -12.58
CA VAL A 91 1.58 -3.80 -12.41
C VAL A 91 2.20 -4.09 -11.04
N TYR A 92 1.38 -4.10 -9.98
CA TYR A 92 1.85 -4.34 -8.62
C TYR A 92 2.43 -5.75 -8.44
N ALA A 93 1.86 -6.77 -9.09
CA ALA A 93 2.44 -8.10 -9.13
C ALA A 93 3.85 -8.10 -9.77
N ALA A 94 4.06 -7.33 -10.84
CA ALA A 94 5.39 -7.18 -11.45
C ALA A 94 6.37 -6.48 -10.50
N ILE A 95 5.95 -5.43 -9.78
CA ILE A 95 6.76 -4.76 -8.75
C ILE A 95 7.25 -5.75 -7.68
N ARG A 96 6.41 -6.74 -7.33
CA ARG A 96 6.68 -7.70 -6.26
C ARG A 96 7.51 -8.91 -6.68
N GLY A 97 7.55 -9.24 -7.97
CA GLY A 97 8.08 -10.54 -8.42
C GLY A 97 8.94 -10.52 -9.68
N ALA A 98 9.02 -9.39 -10.39
CA ALA A 98 9.84 -9.27 -11.60
C ALA A 98 11.15 -8.52 -11.33
N GLU A 99 12.08 -8.63 -12.29
CA GLU A 99 13.30 -7.82 -12.30
C GLU A 99 12.97 -6.32 -12.40
N PRO A 100 13.75 -5.42 -11.77
CA PRO A 100 13.43 -3.99 -11.68
C PRO A 100 13.13 -3.33 -13.03
N ALA A 101 13.88 -3.67 -14.08
CA ALA A 101 13.65 -3.13 -15.43
C ALA A 101 12.27 -3.52 -16.00
N THR A 102 11.81 -4.75 -15.75
CA THR A 102 10.50 -5.22 -16.20
C THR A 102 9.38 -4.52 -15.43
N ALA A 103 9.53 -4.40 -14.10
CA ALA A 103 8.58 -3.66 -13.28
C ALA A 103 8.47 -2.18 -13.72
N LEU A 104 9.59 -1.53 -14.03
CA LEU A 104 9.61 -0.17 -14.53
C LEU A 104 8.88 0.00 -15.88
N LEU A 105 8.96 -0.98 -16.78
CA LEU A 105 8.20 -0.97 -18.03
C LEU A 105 6.69 -1.03 -17.77
N HIS A 106 6.24 -1.97 -16.92
CA HIS A 106 4.82 -2.06 -16.55
C HIS A 106 4.30 -0.79 -15.88
N ILE A 107 5.12 -0.16 -15.02
CA ILE A 107 4.75 1.12 -14.39
C ILE A 107 4.68 2.24 -15.44
N ALA A 108 5.61 2.29 -16.39
CA ALA A 108 5.61 3.30 -17.44
C ALA A 108 4.36 3.20 -18.34
N ASP A 109 3.98 1.98 -18.73
CA ASP A 109 2.77 1.74 -19.51
C ASP A 109 1.51 2.18 -18.74
N PHE A 110 1.44 1.88 -17.44
CA PHE A 110 0.34 2.32 -16.59
C PHE A 110 0.29 3.85 -16.45
N LEU A 111 1.44 4.50 -16.25
CA LEU A 111 1.52 5.96 -16.15
C LEU A 111 1.23 6.67 -17.47
N ALA A 112 1.35 6.01 -18.62
CA ALA A 112 0.93 6.58 -19.90
C ALA A 112 -0.60 6.78 -19.95
N GLU A 113 -1.35 5.91 -19.29
CA GLU A 113 -2.82 5.99 -19.18
C GLU A 113 -3.26 6.82 -17.95
N TYR A 114 -2.53 6.70 -16.83
CA TYR A 114 -2.81 7.37 -15.56
C TYR A 114 -1.64 8.25 -15.09
N PRO A 115 -1.32 9.35 -15.80
CA PRO A 115 -0.09 10.12 -15.57
C PRO A 115 -0.01 10.80 -14.20
N GLY A 116 -1.15 11.06 -13.56
CA GLY A 116 -1.24 11.69 -12.24
C GLY A 116 -1.28 10.70 -11.07
N ASP A 117 -1.08 9.40 -11.32
CA ASP A 117 -1.21 8.40 -10.28
C ASP A 117 0.00 8.39 -9.31
N GLY A 118 -0.23 8.83 -8.08
CA GLY A 118 0.83 8.97 -7.08
C GLY A 118 1.48 7.64 -6.66
N VAL A 119 0.70 6.55 -6.58
CA VAL A 119 1.24 5.24 -6.17
C VAL A 119 2.18 4.69 -7.23
N ALA A 120 1.78 4.78 -8.51
CA ALA A 120 2.62 4.39 -9.63
C ALA A 120 3.90 5.24 -9.71
N GLN A 121 3.79 6.56 -9.55
CA GLN A 121 4.95 7.46 -9.52
C GLN A 121 5.92 7.11 -8.40
N TYR A 122 5.40 6.88 -7.18
CA TYR A 122 6.21 6.49 -6.03
C TYR A 122 7.02 5.21 -6.29
N HIS A 123 6.39 4.16 -6.83
CA HIS A 123 7.10 2.90 -7.11
C HIS A 123 8.09 3.05 -8.26
N ALA A 124 7.81 3.89 -9.26
CA ALA A 124 8.77 4.20 -10.32
C ALA A 124 10.04 4.86 -9.77
N GLU A 125 9.88 5.88 -8.91
CA GLU A 125 10.99 6.57 -8.26
C GLU A 125 11.80 5.61 -7.39
N ARG A 126 11.13 4.87 -6.52
CA ARG A 126 11.78 3.90 -5.62
C ARG A 126 12.58 2.84 -6.38
N LEU A 127 12.03 2.27 -7.46
CA LEU A 127 12.72 1.27 -8.26
C LEU A 127 13.88 1.87 -9.05
N ARG A 128 13.75 3.11 -9.56
CA ARG A 128 14.86 3.81 -10.22
C ARG A 128 16.01 4.06 -9.25
N ASP A 129 15.73 4.49 -8.03
CA ASP A 129 16.76 4.72 -7.03
C ASP A 129 17.51 3.41 -6.73
N VAL A 130 16.79 2.33 -6.42
CA VAL A 130 17.42 1.03 -6.14
C VAL A 130 18.20 0.48 -7.35
N PHE A 131 17.71 0.71 -8.57
CA PHE A 131 18.34 0.20 -9.79
C PHE A 131 19.53 1.04 -10.26
N LEU A 132 19.45 2.37 -10.18
CA LEU A 132 20.44 3.29 -10.75
C LEU A 132 21.53 3.69 -9.76
N GLN A 133 21.24 3.73 -8.46
CA GLN A 133 22.19 4.18 -7.44
C GLN A 133 23.42 3.26 -7.31
N PRO A 134 23.31 1.93 -7.40
CA PRO A 134 24.48 1.05 -7.46
C PRO A 134 25.34 1.24 -8.73
N LEU A 135 24.76 1.73 -9.83
CA LEU A 135 25.47 1.97 -11.09
C LEU A 135 26.26 3.28 -11.08
N LEU A 136 25.89 4.23 -10.21
CA LEU A 136 26.58 5.52 -10.04
C LEU A 136 27.69 5.46 -8.98
N ASP A 137 27.54 4.62 -7.96
CA ASP A 137 28.50 4.49 -6.85
C ASP A 137 29.72 3.58 -7.15
N HIS A 138 29.72 2.89 -8.30
CA HIS A 138 30.90 2.20 -8.82
C HIS A 138 31.51 2.98 -10.00
N PRO A 139 32.41 3.96 -9.75
CA PRO A 139 33.24 4.47 -10.84
C PRO A 139 34.07 3.30 -11.37
N VAL A 140 33.95 3.06 -12.67
CA VAL A 140 34.81 2.15 -13.42
C VAL A 140 36.25 2.58 -13.14
N HIS A 141 36.98 1.76 -12.38
CA HIS A 141 38.43 1.87 -12.22
C HIS A 141 39.12 1.32 -13.46
#